data_AF-A0A8D8L6E2-F1
#
_entry.id   AF-A0A8D8L6E2-F1
#
_cell.length_a   1.000
_cell.length_b   1.000
_cell.length_c   1.000
_cell.angle_alpha   90.00
_cell.angle_beta   90.00
_cell.angle_gamma   90.00
#
_symmetry.space_group_name_H-M   'P 1'
#
loop_
_entity.id
_entity.type
_entity.pdbx_description
1 polymer ?
#
loop_
_entity_poly.entity_id
_entity_poly.type
_entity_poly.pdbx_seq_one_letter_code
_entity_poly.pdbx_strand_id
1 'polypeptide(L)'
;DQPDNAVFYLNLRKDVEIRCNLKQHLIRQLFSREDLTIDMFDAKDQLKLAHKGGLLDLKQEVVASLRDPKVACWLLQAEDKVIPLQAMVQQYCPEMTAICQLAGRSPGSTGPASNCGSAIDAKIRCTVESFLVHHLLLSQLDHFTTLDRPQDMTATFTSREMPIHVALARMELVGFPAGGAKLGALIARLKAAKDRIAERVRQLNGGRKLDFGSTREVAAVLKVPKDRNGRTRTSRQVLERIDSPLAALVIAWRKIDSNLSRTIEPLGRGIIGGRRIYGSSYCFTSTGRISMHEPNLQTVVKDFRVEIEPGKVELFSCRGTFACEDSSKVLISADFCQLELCVLTH
;
A
#
# COMPACT_ATOMS: atom_id res chain seq x y z
N ASP A 1 25.85 23.47 31.24
CA ASP A 1 25.76 23.82 29.82
C ASP A 1 25.60 22.57 28.97
N GLN A 2 24.38 22.04 28.85
CA GLN A 2 24.07 21.15 27.73
C GLN A 2 23.93 22.06 26.50
N PRO A 3 24.63 21.79 25.39
CA PRO A 3 24.44 22.59 24.18
C PRO A 3 23.05 22.24 23.61
N ASP A 4 22.05 23.08 23.86
CA ASP A 4 20.64 22.89 23.48
C ASP A 4 20.40 22.58 21.99
N ASN A 5 21.42 22.74 21.14
CA ASN A 5 21.34 22.54 19.69
C ASN A 5 22.48 21.68 19.10
N ALA A 6 23.16 20.86 19.91
CA ALA A 6 24.21 19.97 19.39
C ALA A 6 23.61 18.80 18.59
N VAL A 7 24.06 18.65 17.35
CA VAL A 7 23.68 17.52 16.49
C VAL A 7 24.87 16.58 16.31
N PHE A 8 24.66 15.31 16.62
CA PHE A 8 25.68 14.27 16.44
C PHE A 8 25.48 13.55 15.11
N TYR A 9 26.58 13.24 14.44
CA TYR A 9 26.57 12.44 13.22
C TYR A 9 27.30 11.12 13.43
N LEU A 10 26.57 10.01 13.27
CA LEU A 10 27.14 8.68 13.33
C LEU A 10 27.43 8.17 11.92
N ASN A 11 28.70 8.22 11.51
CA ASN A 11 29.10 7.64 10.23
C ASN A 11 29.05 6.10 10.32
N LEU A 12 28.16 5.48 9.53
CA LEU A 12 28.01 4.03 9.43
C LEU A 12 28.75 3.44 8.22
N ARG A 13 29.31 4.28 7.35
CA ARG A 13 29.90 3.89 6.06
C ARG A 13 31.38 3.54 6.19
N LYS A 14 31.75 2.38 5.66
CA LYS A 14 33.08 2.10 5.09
C LYS A 14 32.84 1.36 3.77
N ASP A 15 33.00 2.05 2.66
CA ASP A 15 32.61 1.62 1.30
C ASP A 15 31.09 1.39 1.12
N VAL A 16 30.65 0.14 0.94
CA VAL A 16 29.24 -0.28 0.68
C VAL A 16 28.64 -1.06 1.87
N GLU A 17 29.45 -1.43 2.87
CA GLU A 17 29.01 -2.27 3.99
C GLU A 17 28.95 -1.50 5.32
N ILE A 18 28.01 -1.89 6.20
CA ILE A 18 27.95 -1.42 7.58
C ILE A 18 28.92 -2.26 8.42
N ARG A 19 30.17 -1.83 8.58
CA ARG A 19 31.16 -2.50 9.45
C ARG A 19 31.38 -1.73 10.74
N CYS A 20 30.50 -1.95 11.73
CA CYS A 20 30.80 -1.67 13.14
C CYS A 20 29.71 -2.28 14.04
N ASN A 21 29.92 -3.49 14.54
CA ASN A 21 28.96 -4.19 15.40
C ASN A 21 28.56 -3.37 16.64
N LEU A 22 29.48 -2.56 17.18
CA LEU A 22 29.20 -1.65 18.30
C LEU A 22 28.19 -0.56 17.93
N LYS A 23 28.31 0.05 16.74
CA LYS A 23 27.34 1.07 16.28
C LYS A 23 25.98 0.46 15.98
N GLN A 24 25.95 -0.72 15.38
CA GLN A 24 24.70 -1.47 15.18
C GLN A 24 24.06 -1.81 16.53
N HIS A 25 24.84 -2.32 17.49
CA HIS A 25 24.36 -2.65 18.82
C HIS A 25 23.80 -1.43 19.55
N LEU A 26 24.50 -0.28 19.49
CA LEU A 26 24.02 0.98 20.04
C LEU A 26 22.66 1.36 19.44
N ILE A 27 22.53 1.35 18.10
CA ILE A 27 21.27 1.67 17.44
C ILE A 27 20.18 0.70 17.90
N ARG A 28 20.44 -0.61 17.90
CA ARG A 28 19.45 -1.60 18.37
C ARG A 28 19.02 -1.34 19.82
N GLN A 29 19.95 -1.02 20.71
CA GLN A 29 19.65 -0.68 22.09
C GLN A 29 18.73 0.54 22.20
N LEU A 30 18.94 1.58 21.38
CA LEU A 30 18.09 2.78 21.39
C LEU A 30 16.64 2.45 21.03
N PHE A 31 16.40 1.57 20.04
CA PHE A 31 15.04 1.18 19.65
C PHE A 31 14.36 0.20 20.63
N SER A 32 15.12 -0.41 21.54
CA SER A 32 14.61 -1.36 22.54
C SER A 32 14.42 -0.76 23.93
N ARG A 33 14.52 0.57 24.07
CA ARG A 33 14.35 1.29 25.32
C ARG A 33 12.99 1.96 25.38
N GLU A 34 12.17 1.59 26.35
CA GLU A 34 10.81 2.15 26.53
C GLU A 34 10.84 3.61 27.00
N ASP A 35 11.91 4.01 27.70
CA ASP A 35 12.10 5.35 28.25
C ASP A 35 12.53 6.38 27.19
N LEU A 36 12.78 5.95 25.96
CA LEU A 36 13.21 6.82 24.88
C LEU A 36 12.07 7.15 23.92
N THR A 37 12.08 8.41 23.48
CA THR A 37 11.31 8.87 22.32
C THR A 37 12.28 9.20 21.18
N ILE A 38 12.01 8.70 19.99
CA ILE A 38 12.82 8.88 18.79
C ILE A 38 12.03 9.66 17.75
N ASP A 39 12.58 10.81 17.38
CA ASP A 39 12.03 11.69 16.36
C ASP A 39 12.64 11.34 15.00
N MET A 40 11.81 11.09 14.00
CA MET A 40 12.29 10.75 12.66
C MET A 40 11.30 11.17 11.58
N PHE A 41 11.81 11.72 10.48
CA PHE A 41 10.97 12.07 9.33
C PHE A 41 10.65 10.83 8.52
N ASP A 42 9.37 10.59 8.22
CA ASP A 42 8.96 9.40 7.45
C ASP A 42 9.33 8.09 8.14
N ALA A 43 8.91 7.94 9.40
CA ALA A 43 9.33 6.90 10.31
C ALA A 43 9.19 5.49 9.69
N LYS A 44 8.08 5.24 9.00
CA LYS A 44 7.80 3.95 8.35
C LYS A 44 8.87 3.58 7.33
N ASP A 45 9.24 4.50 6.44
CA ASP A 45 10.23 4.24 5.40
C ASP A 45 11.67 4.26 5.95
N GLN A 46 11.97 5.09 6.95
CA GLN A 46 13.27 5.04 7.61
C GLN A 46 13.49 3.72 8.40
N LEU A 47 12.46 3.19 9.07
CA LEU A 47 12.52 1.85 9.69
C LEU A 47 12.79 0.76 8.65
N LYS A 48 12.13 0.85 7.49
CA LYS A 48 12.37 -0.07 6.36
C LYS A 48 13.80 0.02 5.86
N LEU A 49 14.37 1.22 5.74
CA LEU A 49 15.76 1.43 5.35
C LEU A 49 16.73 0.88 6.41
N ALA A 50 16.47 1.13 7.70
CA ALA A 50 17.27 0.62 8.79
C ALA A 50 17.29 -0.92 8.82
N HIS A 51 16.15 -1.56 8.56
CA HIS A 51 16.08 -3.01 8.45
C HIS A 51 16.83 -3.55 7.23
N LYS A 52 16.58 -2.99 6.04
CA LYS A 52 17.27 -3.39 4.80
C LYS A 52 18.79 -3.18 4.86
N GLY A 53 19.23 -2.15 5.59
CA GLY A 53 20.64 -1.90 5.87
C GLY A 53 21.26 -2.81 6.91
N GLY A 54 20.48 -3.65 7.61
CA GLY A 54 20.97 -4.54 8.67
C GLY A 54 21.20 -3.85 10.03
N LEU A 55 20.73 -2.61 10.20
CA LEU A 55 20.79 -1.91 11.48
C LEU A 55 19.82 -2.52 12.50
N LEU A 56 18.60 -2.84 12.06
CA LEU A 56 17.56 -3.45 12.88
C LEU A 56 17.23 -4.85 12.37
N ASP A 57 17.02 -5.81 13.26
CA ASP A 57 16.50 -7.14 12.91
C ASP A 57 14.96 -7.09 12.84
N LEU A 58 14.34 -7.86 11.94
CA LEU A 58 12.88 -7.98 11.81
C LEU A 58 12.25 -8.65 13.03
N LYS A 59 13.05 -9.45 13.75
CA LYS A 59 12.66 -10.10 15.00
C LYS A 59 12.73 -9.16 16.20
N GLN A 60 13.49 -8.07 16.09
CA GLN A 60 13.59 -7.09 17.15
C GLN A 60 12.28 -6.31 17.25
N GLU A 61 11.76 -6.19 18.46
CA GLU A 61 10.65 -5.31 18.75
C GLU A 61 11.16 -3.86 18.93
N VAL A 62 10.45 -2.93 18.30
CA VAL A 62 10.68 -1.50 18.50
C VAL A 62 9.80 -1.08 19.67
N VAL A 63 10.42 -0.86 20.82
CA VAL A 63 9.74 -0.51 22.07
C VAL A 63 9.83 0.99 22.36
N ALA A 64 10.84 1.66 21.81
CA ALA A 64 10.95 3.12 21.89
C ALA A 64 9.74 3.80 21.22
N SER A 65 9.26 4.88 21.85
CA SER A 65 8.19 5.70 21.28
C SER A 65 8.70 6.44 20.05
N LEU A 66 8.00 6.36 18.92
CA LEU A 66 8.40 7.09 17.72
C LEU A 66 7.51 8.30 17.49
N ARG A 67 8.06 9.37 16.91
CA ARG A 67 7.30 10.54 16.45
C ARG A 67 7.72 10.91 15.03
N ASP A 68 6.72 11.18 14.18
CA ASP A 68 6.92 11.58 12.79
C ASP A 68 6.16 12.88 12.48
N PRO A 69 6.85 13.95 12.08
CA PRO A 69 6.20 15.22 11.76
C PRO A 69 5.24 15.13 10.56
N LYS A 70 5.38 14.13 9.68
CA LYS A 70 4.40 13.90 8.60
C LYS A 70 3.05 13.47 9.14
N VAL A 71 3.06 12.59 10.14
CA VAL A 71 1.84 12.10 10.80
C VAL A 71 1.23 13.21 11.63
N ALA A 72 2.04 13.97 12.37
CA ALA A 72 1.55 15.12 13.13
C ALA A 72 0.93 16.18 12.22
N CYS A 73 1.60 16.52 11.11
CA CYS A 73 1.06 17.47 10.12
C CYS A 73 -0.26 16.99 9.51
N TRP A 74 -0.37 15.69 9.18
CA TRP A 74 -1.60 15.12 8.66
C TRP A 74 -2.74 15.18 9.69
N LEU A 75 -2.48 14.92 10.97
CA LEU A 75 -3.48 15.06 12.03
C LEU A 75 -3.95 16.51 12.22
N LEU A 76 -3.08 17.50 12.01
CA LEU A 76 -3.42 18.92 12.11
C LEU A 76 -4.28 19.42 10.95
N GLN A 77 -4.15 18.84 9.76
CA GLN A 77 -4.77 19.36 8.53
C GLN A 77 -5.86 18.46 7.95
N ALA A 78 -5.80 17.16 8.22
CA ALA A 78 -6.68 16.11 7.68
C ALA A 78 -6.84 16.11 6.13
N GLU A 79 -5.86 16.65 5.40
CA GLU A 79 -5.86 16.65 3.93
C GLU A 79 -5.21 15.39 3.35
N ASP A 80 -5.68 14.95 2.18
CA ASP A 80 -5.16 13.75 1.47
C ASP A 80 -3.72 13.93 0.92
N LYS A 81 -3.14 15.13 1.04
CA LYS A 81 -1.85 15.48 0.45
C LYS A 81 -0.79 15.72 1.51
N VAL A 82 0.18 14.81 1.57
CA VAL A 82 1.41 15.02 2.35
C VAL A 82 2.23 16.16 1.73
N ILE A 83 2.46 17.21 2.51
CA ILE A 83 3.36 18.30 2.12
C ILE A 83 4.84 17.90 2.36
N PRO A 84 5.82 18.45 1.63
CA PRO A 84 7.24 18.18 1.87
C PRO A 84 7.75 18.80 3.19
N LEU A 85 8.90 18.32 3.69
CA LEU A 85 9.53 18.85 4.91
C LEU A 85 9.71 20.37 4.87
N GLN A 86 10.15 20.93 3.72
CA GLN A 86 10.37 22.37 3.56
C GLN A 86 9.08 23.17 3.79
N ALA A 87 7.94 22.64 3.31
CA ALA A 87 6.64 23.28 3.49
C ALA A 87 6.17 23.20 4.95
N MET A 88 6.40 22.06 5.62
CA MET A 88 6.13 21.94 7.06
C MET A 88 6.95 22.93 7.88
N VAL A 89 8.25 23.05 7.59
CA VAL A 89 9.12 24.02 8.26
C VAL A 89 8.62 25.44 8.02
N GLN A 90 8.28 25.81 6.79
CA GLN A 90 7.74 27.14 6.50
C GLN A 90 6.44 27.43 7.25
N GLN A 91 5.59 26.41 7.44
CA GLN A 91 4.30 26.56 8.09
C GLN A 91 4.38 26.64 9.62
N TYR A 92 5.19 25.79 10.24
CA TYR A 92 5.21 25.62 11.70
C TYR A 92 6.44 26.22 12.39
N CYS A 93 7.54 26.44 11.65
CA CYS A 93 8.81 26.98 12.16
C CYS A 93 9.53 27.85 11.11
N PRO A 94 8.90 28.95 10.63
CA PRO A 94 9.40 29.76 9.53
C PRO A 94 10.83 30.30 9.76
N GLU A 95 11.21 30.54 11.01
CA GLU A 95 12.56 30.98 11.43
C GLU A 95 13.66 29.99 11.03
N MET A 96 13.35 28.69 10.91
CA MET A 96 14.31 27.65 10.51
C MET A 96 14.42 27.45 8.99
N THR A 97 13.68 28.22 8.19
CA THR A 97 13.67 28.09 6.72
C THR A 97 15.06 28.21 6.11
N ALA A 98 15.90 29.12 6.62
CA ALA A 98 17.26 29.31 6.13
C ALA A 98 18.13 28.05 6.36
N ILE A 99 17.99 27.40 7.52
CA ILE A 99 18.69 26.15 7.84
C ILE A 99 18.18 25.02 6.94
N CYS A 100 16.87 24.96 6.69
CA CYS A 100 16.25 23.97 5.81
C CYS A 100 16.84 23.96 4.39
N GLN A 101 17.21 25.13 3.86
CA GLN A 101 17.81 25.24 2.54
C GLN A 101 19.20 24.57 2.45
N LEU A 102 19.93 24.43 3.57
CA LEU A 102 21.26 23.80 3.62
C LEU A 102 21.23 22.30 3.31
N ALA A 103 20.12 21.63 3.60
CA ALA A 103 19.93 20.21 3.28
C ALA A 103 19.50 19.98 1.81
N GLY A 104 19.19 21.05 1.08
CA GLY A 104 18.68 21.01 -0.28
C GLY A 104 17.21 20.57 -0.37
N ARG A 105 16.77 20.32 -1.60
CA ARG A 105 15.42 19.87 -1.91
C ARG A 105 15.38 18.35 -2.05
N SER A 106 14.27 17.76 -1.64
CA SER A 106 13.98 16.35 -1.87
C SER A 106 12.76 16.20 -2.79
N PRO A 107 12.80 15.24 -3.72
CA PRO A 107 11.64 14.92 -4.54
C PRO A 107 10.54 14.25 -3.71
N GLY A 108 9.30 14.69 -3.91
CA GLY A 108 8.11 14.08 -3.32
C GLY A 108 8.02 14.27 -1.79
N SER A 109 7.65 13.20 -1.10
CA SER A 109 7.41 13.16 0.35
C SER A 109 8.61 12.63 1.16
N THR A 110 9.76 12.44 0.51
CA THR A 110 10.99 11.92 1.14
C THR A 110 11.81 13.04 1.78
N GLY A 111 12.45 12.74 2.92
CA GLY A 111 13.30 13.70 3.63
C GLY A 111 14.67 13.90 2.95
N PRO A 112 15.34 15.05 3.15
CA PRO A 112 16.70 15.27 2.68
C PRO A 112 17.71 14.20 3.08
N ALA A 113 17.62 13.61 4.28
CA ALA A 113 18.53 12.56 4.74
C ALA A 113 18.46 11.30 3.87
N SER A 114 17.24 10.96 3.40
CA SER A 114 16.99 9.78 2.56
C SER A 114 17.27 10.01 1.07
N ASN A 115 17.56 11.25 0.66
CA ASN A 115 17.90 11.57 -0.74
C ASN A 115 19.36 11.21 -1.08
N CYS A 116 19.62 9.94 -1.40
CA CYS A 116 20.96 9.44 -1.73
C CYS A 116 21.55 10.00 -3.04
N GLY A 117 20.71 10.55 -3.93
CA GLY A 117 21.14 11.15 -5.20
C GLY A 117 21.49 12.64 -5.09
N SER A 118 21.40 13.24 -3.90
CA SER A 118 21.72 14.66 -3.69
C SER A 118 23.21 14.92 -3.85
N ALA A 119 23.56 16.06 -4.45
CA ALA A 119 24.94 16.58 -4.49
C ALA A 119 25.42 17.09 -3.13
N ILE A 120 24.51 17.31 -2.18
CA ILE A 120 24.84 17.78 -0.83
C ILE A 120 25.28 16.58 0.01
N ASP A 121 26.37 16.77 0.76
CA ASP A 121 26.97 15.73 1.60
C ASP A 121 25.96 15.13 2.58
N ALA A 122 26.04 13.80 2.76
CA ALA A 122 25.12 13.05 3.61
C ALA A 122 25.16 13.51 5.07
N LYS A 123 26.34 13.90 5.58
CA LYS A 123 26.49 14.44 6.93
C LYS A 123 25.62 15.68 7.10
N ILE A 124 25.74 16.63 6.17
CA ILE A 124 24.98 17.90 6.22
C ILE A 124 23.48 17.62 6.17
N ARG A 125 23.02 16.80 5.21
CA ARG A 125 21.60 16.47 5.06
C ARG A 125 21.02 15.81 6.30
N CYS A 126 21.70 14.79 6.83
CA CYS A 126 21.25 14.08 8.03
C CYS A 126 21.24 14.96 9.28
N THR A 127 22.28 15.79 9.48
CA THR A 127 22.33 16.66 10.66
C THR A 127 21.26 17.75 10.60
N VAL A 128 21.07 18.36 9.44
CA VAL A 128 20.03 19.38 9.25
C VAL A 128 18.63 18.79 9.40
N GLU A 129 18.36 17.63 8.78
CA GLU A 129 17.06 16.96 8.95
C GLU A 129 16.80 16.60 10.42
N SER A 130 17.76 16.01 11.12
CA SER A 130 17.61 15.64 12.53
C SER A 130 17.28 16.85 13.41
N PHE A 131 17.95 17.99 13.18
CA PHE A 131 17.68 19.24 13.88
C PHE A 131 16.27 19.76 13.59
N LEU A 132 15.92 19.87 12.30
CA LEU A 132 14.61 20.40 11.89
C LEU A 132 13.46 19.53 12.39
N VAL A 133 13.59 18.20 12.30
CA VAL A 133 12.54 17.26 12.73
C VAL A 133 12.23 17.41 14.21
N HIS A 134 13.26 17.55 15.05
CA HIS A 134 13.08 17.73 16.48
C HIS A 134 12.29 19.02 16.80
N HIS A 135 12.76 20.16 16.31
CA HIS A 135 12.10 21.44 16.57
C HIS A 135 10.72 21.56 15.90
N LEU A 136 10.56 20.98 14.70
CA LEU A 136 9.28 20.92 14.00
C LEU A 136 8.24 20.14 14.81
N LEU A 137 8.63 18.97 15.35
CA LEU A 137 7.73 18.19 16.21
C LEU A 137 7.37 18.94 17.48
N LEU A 138 8.32 19.63 18.13
CA LEU A 138 8.02 20.45 19.30
C LEU A 138 6.96 21.52 18.96
N SER A 139 7.13 22.23 17.85
CA SER A 139 6.14 23.22 17.38
C SER A 139 4.79 22.56 17.07
N GLN A 140 4.75 21.45 16.33
CA GLN A 140 3.49 20.77 15.99
C GLN A 140 2.76 20.21 17.23
N LEU A 141 3.50 19.70 18.22
CA LEU A 141 2.93 19.25 19.47
C LEU A 141 2.38 20.40 20.30
N ASP A 142 3.04 21.56 20.31
CA ASP A 142 2.49 22.78 20.91
C ASP A 142 1.16 23.17 20.23
N HIS A 143 1.08 23.07 18.90
CA HIS A 143 -0.18 23.27 18.17
C HIS A 143 -1.27 22.24 18.55
N PHE A 144 -0.93 20.99 18.91
CA PHE A 144 -1.94 20.09 19.46
C PHE A 144 -2.53 20.62 20.76
N THR A 145 -1.75 21.34 21.58
CA THR A 145 -2.22 21.88 22.85
C THR A 145 -3.15 23.09 22.71
N THR A 146 -3.11 23.79 21.57
CA THR A 146 -3.94 24.98 21.32
C THR A 146 -5.30 24.65 20.69
N LEU A 147 -5.52 23.39 20.28
CA LEU A 147 -6.80 22.92 19.75
C LEU A 147 -7.83 22.72 20.88
N ASP A 148 -9.13 22.79 20.54
CA ASP A 148 -10.24 22.63 21.50
C ASP A 148 -10.24 21.29 22.26
N ARG A 149 -9.50 20.28 21.79
CA ARG A 149 -9.34 18.96 22.43
C ARG A 149 -7.88 18.49 22.43
N PRO A 150 -7.04 19.08 23.30
CA PRO A 150 -5.59 18.94 23.19
C PRO A 150 -5.06 17.58 23.68
N GLN A 151 -5.68 17.04 24.74
CA GLN A 151 -5.29 15.74 25.30
C GLN A 151 -5.64 14.58 24.35
N ASP A 152 -6.74 14.72 23.58
CA ASP A 152 -7.18 13.72 22.61
C ASP A 152 -6.21 13.64 21.42
N MET A 153 -5.68 14.77 20.96
CA MET A 153 -4.80 14.82 19.78
C MET A 153 -3.42 14.24 20.06
N THR A 154 -2.80 14.64 21.18
CA THR A 154 -1.48 14.13 21.55
C THR A 154 -1.55 12.62 21.80
N ALA A 155 -2.58 12.15 22.53
CA ALA A 155 -2.77 10.72 22.76
C ALA A 155 -3.07 9.96 21.45
N THR A 156 -3.88 10.51 20.55
CA THR A 156 -4.15 9.90 19.24
C THR A 156 -2.87 9.77 18.42
N PHE A 157 -2.05 10.83 18.36
CA PHE A 157 -0.78 10.80 17.67
C PHE A 157 0.17 9.73 18.24
N THR A 158 0.44 9.76 19.54
CA THR A 158 1.48 8.91 20.15
C THR A 158 1.03 7.48 20.40
N SER A 159 -0.21 7.26 20.87
CA SER A 159 -0.68 5.94 21.30
C SER A 159 -1.44 5.17 20.22
N ARG A 160 -1.90 5.83 19.15
CA ARG A 160 -2.68 5.19 18.08
C ARG A 160 -1.95 5.23 16.74
N GLU A 161 -1.66 6.42 16.22
CA GLU A 161 -1.13 6.56 14.86
C GLU A 161 0.32 6.10 14.73
N MET A 162 1.22 6.53 15.63
CA MET A 162 2.63 6.16 15.54
C MET A 162 2.88 4.64 15.64
N PRO A 163 2.22 3.88 16.55
CA PRO A 163 2.31 2.42 16.56
C PRO A 163 1.83 1.75 15.28
N ILE A 164 0.80 2.30 14.61
CA ILE A 164 0.33 1.80 13.31
C ILE A 164 1.44 1.92 12.27
N HIS A 165 2.18 3.03 12.22
CA HIS A 165 3.29 3.19 11.29
C HIS A 165 4.43 2.18 11.51
N VAL A 166 4.74 1.82 12.76
CA VAL A 166 5.71 0.76 13.09
C VAL A 166 5.21 -0.60 12.61
N ALA A 167 3.94 -0.93 12.90
CA ALA A 167 3.33 -2.18 12.46
C ALA A 167 3.31 -2.30 10.93
N LEU A 168 2.96 -1.23 10.23
CA LEU A 168 2.93 -1.19 8.77
C LEU A 168 4.33 -1.32 8.16
N ALA A 169 5.36 -0.67 8.73
CA ALA A 169 6.74 -0.87 8.28
C ALA A 169 7.12 -2.36 8.33
N ARG A 170 6.79 -3.03 9.43
CA ARG A 170 7.05 -4.47 9.60
C ARG A 170 6.22 -5.32 8.64
N MET A 171 4.94 -5.02 8.45
CA MET A 171 4.08 -5.72 7.49
C MET A 171 4.62 -5.61 6.05
N GLU A 172 5.09 -4.44 5.65
CA GLU A 172 5.67 -4.21 4.33
C GLU A 172 7.03 -4.91 4.15
N LEU A 173 7.84 -5.02 5.21
CA LEU A 173 9.11 -5.76 5.18
C LEU A 173 8.90 -7.27 5.17
N VAL A 174 7.95 -7.77 5.96
CA VAL A 174 7.58 -9.19 6.01
C VAL A 174 6.90 -9.60 4.70
N GLY A 175 6.06 -8.73 4.12
CA GLY A 175 5.22 -9.05 2.97
C GLY A 175 4.13 -10.08 3.30
N PHE A 176 3.38 -10.51 2.29
CA PHE A 176 2.31 -11.49 2.42
C PHE A 176 2.66 -12.78 1.66
N PRO A 177 2.37 -13.98 2.20
CA PRO A 177 2.71 -15.23 1.52
C PRO A 177 1.83 -15.44 0.27
N ALA A 178 2.47 -15.75 -0.85
CA ALA A 178 1.83 -15.91 -2.15
C ALA A 178 2.45 -17.07 -2.95
N GLY A 179 1.64 -18.03 -3.36
CA GLY A 179 2.09 -19.20 -4.13
C GLY A 179 2.18 -18.89 -5.62
N GLY A 180 3.35 -18.49 -6.11
CA GLY A 180 3.57 -18.15 -7.52
C GLY A 180 3.16 -19.27 -8.48
N ALA A 181 3.48 -20.52 -8.15
CA ALA A 181 3.07 -21.69 -8.94
C ALA A 181 1.54 -21.88 -8.96
N LYS A 182 0.86 -21.71 -7.82
CA LYS A 182 -0.60 -21.81 -7.72
C LYS A 182 -1.27 -20.70 -8.53
N LEU A 183 -0.74 -19.48 -8.48
CA LEU A 183 -1.24 -18.36 -9.27
C LEU A 183 -1.01 -18.57 -10.77
N GLY A 184 0.16 -19.10 -11.16
CA GLY A 184 0.45 -19.48 -12.54
C GLY A 184 -0.53 -20.54 -13.08
N ALA A 185 -0.81 -21.57 -12.29
CA ALA A 185 -1.81 -22.58 -12.63
C ALA A 185 -3.23 -21.98 -12.76
N LEU A 186 -3.60 -21.04 -11.88
CA LEU A 186 -4.87 -20.32 -11.98
C LEU A 186 -4.94 -19.48 -13.26
N ILE A 187 -3.88 -18.74 -13.62
CA ILE A 187 -3.79 -17.96 -14.86
C ILE A 187 -3.96 -18.86 -16.07
N ALA A 188 -3.27 -20.01 -16.11
CA ALA A 188 -3.40 -20.98 -17.20
C ALA A 188 -4.84 -21.52 -17.31
N ARG A 189 -5.47 -21.84 -16.17
CA ARG A 189 -6.86 -22.32 -16.13
C ARG A 189 -7.86 -21.28 -16.62
N LEU A 190 -7.68 -20.01 -16.25
CA LEU A 190 -8.50 -18.89 -16.72
C LEU A 190 -8.35 -18.67 -18.23
N LYS A 191 -7.12 -18.74 -18.76
CA LYS A 191 -6.87 -18.64 -20.21
C LYS A 191 -7.53 -19.78 -20.97
N ALA A 192 -7.35 -21.03 -20.52
CA ALA A 192 -8.02 -22.19 -21.11
C ALA A 192 -9.56 -22.06 -21.06
N ALA A 193 -10.12 -21.52 -19.97
CA ALA A 193 -11.55 -21.27 -19.87
C ALA A 193 -12.03 -20.21 -20.89
N LYS A 194 -11.27 -19.12 -21.10
CA LYS A 194 -11.57 -18.14 -22.15
C LYS A 194 -11.58 -18.78 -23.54
N ASP A 195 -10.62 -19.65 -23.82
CA ASP A 195 -10.51 -20.32 -25.12
C ASP A 195 -11.68 -21.28 -25.35
N ARG A 196 -12.09 -22.04 -24.32
CA ARG A 196 -13.31 -22.88 -24.36
C ARG A 196 -14.56 -22.06 -24.64
N ILE A 197 -14.73 -20.92 -23.96
CA ILE A 197 -15.86 -20.02 -24.20
C ILE A 197 -15.83 -19.47 -25.64
N ALA A 198 -14.66 -19.05 -26.12
CA ALA A 198 -14.50 -18.53 -27.48
C ALA A 198 -14.84 -19.57 -28.55
N GLU A 199 -14.46 -20.83 -28.35
CA GLU A 199 -14.84 -21.93 -29.23
C GLU A 199 -16.35 -22.16 -29.21
N ARG A 200 -16.95 -22.21 -28.01
CA ARG A 200 -18.40 -22.42 -27.87
C ARG A 200 -19.21 -21.32 -28.54
N VAL A 201 -18.79 -20.07 -28.38
CA VAL A 201 -19.42 -18.92 -29.04
C VAL A 201 -19.29 -19.03 -30.55
N ARG A 202 -18.13 -19.47 -31.07
CA ARG A 202 -17.94 -19.68 -32.51
C ARG A 202 -18.92 -20.74 -33.05
N GLN A 203 -19.10 -21.85 -32.33
CA GLN A 203 -20.06 -22.89 -32.71
C GLN A 203 -21.50 -22.36 -32.75
N LEU A 204 -21.90 -21.56 -31.75
CA LEU A 204 -23.25 -20.97 -31.68
C LEU A 204 -23.45 -19.82 -32.67
N ASN A 205 -22.38 -19.13 -33.09
CA ASN A 205 -22.40 -18.00 -34.02
C ASN A 205 -22.12 -18.42 -35.48
N GLY A 206 -22.46 -19.66 -35.85
CA GLY A 206 -22.33 -20.15 -37.23
C GLY A 206 -20.90 -20.13 -37.76
N GLY A 207 -19.91 -20.45 -36.92
CA GLY A 207 -18.49 -20.53 -37.29
C GLY A 207 -17.73 -19.20 -37.25
N ARG A 208 -18.41 -18.07 -37.00
CA ARG A 208 -17.79 -16.74 -36.99
C ARG A 208 -17.16 -16.42 -35.64
N LYS A 209 -15.93 -15.91 -35.66
CA LYS A 209 -15.29 -15.35 -34.47
C LYS A 209 -16.02 -14.07 -34.04
N LEU A 210 -16.04 -13.82 -32.73
CA LEU A 210 -16.63 -12.64 -32.11
C LEU A 210 -15.55 -11.95 -31.27
N ASP A 211 -15.34 -10.66 -31.47
CA ASP A 211 -14.56 -9.87 -30.52
C ASP A 211 -15.43 -9.54 -29.30
N PHE A 212 -15.12 -10.21 -28.19
CA PHE A 212 -15.78 -10.00 -26.90
C PHE A 212 -15.55 -8.60 -26.33
N GLY A 213 -14.46 -7.90 -26.68
CA GLY A 213 -14.19 -6.54 -26.25
C GLY A 213 -15.02 -5.50 -27.01
N SER A 214 -15.35 -5.78 -28.27
CA SER A 214 -16.10 -4.86 -29.13
C SER A 214 -17.58 -4.79 -28.74
N THR A 215 -17.99 -3.65 -28.18
CA THR A 215 -19.41 -3.38 -27.91
C THR A 215 -20.24 -3.43 -29.20
N ARG A 216 -19.68 -3.00 -30.33
CA ARG A 216 -20.35 -2.98 -31.63
C ARG A 216 -20.63 -4.39 -32.16
N GLU A 217 -19.63 -5.29 -32.10
CA GLU A 217 -19.82 -6.67 -32.60
C GLU A 217 -20.77 -7.46 -31.70
N VAL A 218 -20.58 -7.39 -30.37
CA VAL A 218 -21.47 -8.04 -29.41
C VAL A 218 -22.91 -7.53 -29.58
N ALA A 219 -23.09 -6.21 -29.76
CA ALA A 219 -24.40 -5.62 -30.01
C ALA A 219 -25.06 -6.15 -31.29
N ALA A 220 -24.30 -6.29 -32.37
CA ALA A 220 -24.80 -6.76 -33.66
C ALA A 220 -25.23 -8.23 -33.59
N VAL A 221 -24.40 -9.10 -33.00
CA VAL A 221 -24.68 -10.54 -32.90
C VAL A 221 -25.85 -10.82 -31.95
N LEU A 222 -25.92 -10.13 -30.81
CA LEU A 222 -26.99 -10.31 -29.83
C LEU A 222 -28.23 -9.45 -30.09
N LYS A 223 -28.25 -8.69 -31.19
CA LYS A 223 -29.34 -7.77 -31.56
C LYS A 223 -29.77 -6.87 -30.39
N VAL A 224 -28.79 -6.31 -29.69
CA VAL A 224 -29.02 -5.52 -28.47
C VAL A 224 -29.81 -4.25 -28.81
N PRO A 225 -30.93 -3.98 -28.12
CA PRO A 225 -31.75 -2.80 -28.39
C PRO A 225 -30.97 -1.51 -28.08
N LYS A 226 -31.23 -0.47 -28.87
CA LYS A 226 -30.67 0.88 -28.64
C LYS A 226 -31.42 1.55 -27.49
N ASP A 227 -30.70 2.35 -26.70
CA ASP A 227 -31.29 3.19 -25.67
C ASP A 227 -32.05 4.39 -26.28
N ARG A 228 -32.69 5.20 -25.42
CA ARG A 228 -33.44 6.41 -25.83
C ARG A 228 -32.60 7.40 -26.63
N ASN A 229 -31.27 7.36 -26.51
CA ASN A 229 -30.34 8.24 -27.21
C ASN A 229 -29.72 7.56 -28.44
N GLY A 230 -30.26 6.41 -28.88
CA GLY A 230 -29.77 5.66 -30.03
C GLY A 230 -28.45 4.92 -29.78
N ARG A 231 -27.95 4.87 -28.55
CA ARG A 231 -26.67 4.23 -28.19
C ARG A 231 -26.90 2.78 -27.78
N THR A 232 -25.94 1.91 -28.09
CA THR A 232 -26.01 0.50 -27.69
C THR A 232 -25.00 0.23 -26.58
N ARG A 233 -25.48 -0.35 -25.47
CA ARG A 233 -24.66 -0.71 -24.32
C ARG A 233 -24.66 -2.22 -24.17
N THR A 234 -23.48 -2.80 -23.97
CA THR A 234 -23.32 -4.24 -23.72
C THR A 234 -22.84 -4.48 -22.28
N SER A 235 -23.31 -3.67 -21.34
CA SER A 235 -23.01 -3.88 -19.92
C SER A 235 -23.62 -5.21 -19.46
N ARG A 236 -23.07 -5.78 -18.39
CA ARG A 236 -23.57 -7.02 -17.81
C ARG A 236 -25.09 -7.00 -17.60
N GLN A 237 -25.62 -5.93 -17.03
CA GLN A 237 -27.05 -5.74 -16.77
C GLN A 237 -27.93 -5.76 -18.03
N VAL A 238 -27.41 -5.28 -19.17
CA VAL A 238 -28.14 -5.32 -20.45
C VAL A 238 -28.11 -6.72 -21.03
N LEU A 239 -26.93 -7.37 -21.00
CA LEU A 239 -26.76 -8.72 -21.53
C LEU A 239 -27.53 -9.78 -20.73
N GLU A 240 -27.68 -9.61 -19.41
CA GLU A 240 -28.47 -10.51 -18.54
C GLU A 240 -29.97 -10.50 -18.87
N ARG A 241 -30.48 -9.47 -19.56
CA ARG A 241 -31.88 -9.39 -20.00
C ARG A 241 -32.14 -10.06 -21.35
N ILE A 242 -31.08 -10.52 -22.02
CA ILE A 242 -31.18 -11.17 -23.32
C ILE A 242 -31.21 -12.67 -23.09
N ASP A 243 -32.33 -13.30 -23.43
CA ASP A 243 -32.50 -14.75 -23.35
C ASP A 243 -31.75 -15.44 -24.52
N SER A 244 -30.43 -15.50 -24.40
CA SER A 244 -29.55 -16.13 -25.38
C SER A 244 -28.35 -16.77 -24.67
N PRO A 245 -28.03 -18.05 -24.95
CA PRO A 245 -26.81 -18.69 -24.44
C PRO A 245 -25.54 -17.91 -24.82
N LEU A 246 -25.54 -17.21 -25.95
CA LEU A 246 -24.41 -16.41 -26.40
C LEU A 246 -24.19 -15.17 -25.51
N ALA A 247 -25.26 -14.58 -24.96
CA ALA A 247 -25.15 -13.45 -24.03
C ALA A 247 -24.48 -13.88 -22.72
N ALA A 248 -24.89 -15.04 -22.17
CA ALA A 248 -24.28 -15.62 -20.97
C ALA A 248 -22.79 -15.92 -21.17
N LEU A 249 -22.40 -16.49 -22.32
CA LEU A 249 -21.01 -16.76 -22.67
C LEU A 249 -20.17 -15.47 -22.80
N VAL A 250 -20.73 -14.40 -23.39
CA VAL A 250 -20.03 -13.11 -23.46
C VAL A 250 -19.81 -12.52 -22.07
N ILE A 251 -20.81 -12.59 -21.17
CA ILE A 251 -20.68 -12.15 -19.77
C ILE A 251 -19.58 -12.97 -19.06
N ALA A 252 -19.61 -14.28 -19.22
CA ALA A 252 -18.61 -15.21 -18.68
C ALA A 252 -17.18 -14.86 -19.13
N TRP A 253 -16.98 -14.69 -20.45
CA TRP A 253 -15.69 -14.33 -21.02
C TRP A 253 -15.19 -12.98 -20.48
N ARG A 254 -16.04 -11.94 -20.49
CA ARG A 254 -15.68 -10.59 -20.02
C ARG A 254 -15.36 -10.57 -18.52
N LYS A 255 -16.06 -11.38 -17.73
CA LYS A 255 -15.79 -11.54 -16.30
C LYS A 255 -14.40 -12.14 -16.07
N ILE A 256 -14.05 -13.20 -16.80
CA ILE A 256 -12.70 -13.79 -16.74
C ILE A 256 -11.65 -12.78 -17.20
N ASP A 257 -11.86 -12.15 -18.36
CA ASP A 257 -10.91 -11.21 -18.96
C ASP A 257 -10.61 -10.00 -18.07
N SER A 258 -11.66 -9.39 -17.50
CA SER A 258 -11.53 -8.27 -16.57
C SER A 258 -10.75 -8.67 -15.31
N ASN A 259 -11.08 -9.81 -14.70
CA ASN A 259 -10.38 -10.27 -13.50
C ASN A 259 -8.91 -10.64 -13.81
N LEU A 260 -8.68 -11.31 -14.94
CA LEU A 260 -7.37 -11.76 -15.37
C LEU A 260 -6.43 -10.58 -15.64
N SER A 261 -6.80 -9.69 -16.55
CA SER A 261 -5.96 -8.59 -17.03
C SER A 261 -5.77 -7.48 -16.00
N ARG A 262 -6.83 -7.12 -15.26
CA ARG A 262 -6.80 -5.97 -14.33
C ARG A 262 -6.27 -6.31 -12.95
N THR A 263 -6.35 -7.58 -12.53
CA THR A 263 -6.00 -7.97 -11.15
C THR A 263 -5.02 -9.14 -11.09
N ILE A 264 -5.36 -10.28 -11.67
CA ILE A 264 -4.63 -11.54 -11.43
C ILE A 264 -3.24 -11.52 -12.08
N GLU A 265 -3.11 -11.06 -13.33
CA GLU A 265 -1.79 -10.96 -13.99
C GLU A 265 -0.89 -9.87 -13.37
N PRO A 266 -1.37 -8.65 -13.06
CA PRO A 266 -0.60 -7.67 -12.29
C PRO A 266 -0.13 -8.20 -10.93
N LEU A 267 -1.00 -8.91 -10.21
CA LEU A 267 -0.65 -9.53 -8.93
C LEU A 267 0.49 -10.54 -9.09
N GLY A 268 0.46 -11.35 -10.15
CA GLY A 268 1.51 -12.33 -10.43
C GLY A 268 2.87 -11.71 -10.71
N ARG A 269 2.92 -10.55 -11.37
CA ARG A 269 4.17 -9.80 -11.58
C ARG A 269 4.75 -9.23 -10.28
N GLY A 270 3.91 -8.99 -9.27
CA GLY A 270 4.33 -8.49 -7.96
C GLY A 270 4.91 -9.56 -7.02
N ILE A 271 4.82 -10.84 -7.38
CA ILE A 271 5.36 -11.93 -6.54
C ILE A 271 6.88 -12.00 -6.71
N ILE A 272 7.60 -11.84 -5.61
CA ILE A 272 9.06 -11.91 -5.55
C ILE A 272 9.48 -13.32 -5.09
N GLY A 273 10.44 -13.92 -5.80
CA GLY A 273 10.96 -15.26 -5.49
C GLY A 273 9.91 -16.37 -5.55
N GLY A 274 8.75 -16.12 -6.17
CA GLY A 274 7.64 -17.07 -6.27
C GLY A 274 6.89 -17.37 -4.97
N ARG A 275 7.20 -16.66 -3.87
CA ARG A 275 6.78 -17.04 -2.51
C ARG A 275 6.09 -15.94 -1.72
N ARG A 276 6.40 -14.68 -2.00
CA ARG A 276 5.90 -13.53 -1.23
C ARG A 276 5.59 -12.35 -2.12
N ILE A 277 4.64 -11.54 -1.67
CA ILE A 277 4.24 -10.31 -2.33
C ILE A 277 4.33 -9.16 -1.33
N TYR A 278 4.79 -8.01 -1.79
CA TYR A 278 5.09 -6.86 -0.94
C TYR A 278 4.31 -5.66 -1.45
N GLY A 279 3.26 -5.26 -0.74
CA GLY A 279 2.54 -4.03 -1.00
C GLY A 279 3.11 -2.86 -0.21
N SER A 280 2.76 -1.63 -0.58
CA SER A 280 3.10 -0.42 0.15
C SER A 280 1.83 0.23 0.72
N SER A 281 1.77 0.43 2.03
CA SER A 281 0.63 1.09 2.69
C SER A 281 0.72 2.62 2.60
N TYR A 282 -0.40 3.30 2.74
CA TYR A 282 -0.48 4.76 2.82
C TYR A 282 -1.55 5.16 3.84
N CYS A 283 -1.17 6.02 4.78
CA CYS A 283 -1.98 6.34 5.97
C CYS A 283 -2.59 7.75 5.92
N PHE A 284 -2.10 8.61 5.04
CA PHE A 284 -2.47 10.03 5.02
C PHE A 284 -3.75 10.26 4.21
N THR A 285 -4.84 9.58 4.58
CA THR A 285 -6.16 9.77 3.98
C THR A 285 -7.03 10.62 4.88
N SER A 286 -7.92 11.41 4.29
CA SER A 286 -8.89 12.29 4.96
C SER A 286 -9.83 11.53 5.91
N THR A 287 -10.06 10.25 5.64
CA THR A 287 -10.89 9.38 6.48
C THR A 287 -10.13 8.61 7.57
N GLY A 288 -8.80 8.71 7.61
CA GLY A 288 -7.96 7.87 8.48
C GLY A 288 -7.84 6.40 8.06
N ARG A 289 -8.42 6.02 6.92
CA ARG A 289 -8.27 4.67 6.36
C ARG A 289 -6.86 4.45 5.81
N ILE A 290 -6.32 3.27 6.05
CA ILE A 290 -5.07 2.82 5.44
C ILE A 290 -5.37 2.31 4.03
N SER A 291 -4.75 2.89 3.01
CA SER A 291 -4.77 2.38 1.64
C SER A 291 -3.50 1.60 1.33
N MET A 292 -3.51 0.85 0.22
CA MET A 292 -2.35 0.12 -0.26
C MET A 292 -2.11 0.35 -1.75
N HIS A 293 -0.85 0.43 -2.14
CA HIS A 293 -0.38 0.61 -3.50
C HIS A 293 0.59 -0.51 -3.88
N GLU A 294 0.51 -0.91 -5.16
CA GLU A 294 1.49 -1.73 -5.90
C GLU A 294 2.16 -2.90 -5.16
N PRO A 295 1.60 -4.12 -5.25
CA PRO A 295 0.24 -4.43 -5.63
C PRO A 295 -0.73 -4.14 -4.47
N ASN A 296 -1.92 -3.65 -4.81
CA ASN A 296 -2.95 -3.42 -3.80
C ASN A 296 -3.59 -4.76 -3.39
N LEU A 297 -3.21 -5.28 -2.22
CA LEU A 297 -3.74 -6.53 -1.68
C LEU A 297 -5.16 -6.39 -1.10
N GLN A 298 -5.64 -5.15 -0.88
CA GLN A 298 -7.00 -4.88 -0.38
C GLN A 298 -8.06 -5.11 -1.47
N THR A 299 -7.68 -4.97 -2.75
CA THR A 299 -8.62 -5.06 -3.89
C THR A 299 -8.54 -6.40 -4.64
N VAL A 300 -7.92 -7.43 -4.06
CA VAL A 300 -7.85 -8.75 -4.71
C VAL A 300 -9.25 -9.32 -4.92
N VAL A 301 -9.51 -9.69 -6.17
CA VAL A 301 -10.81 -10.24 -6.62
C VAL A 301 -11.29 -11.36 -5.70
N LYS A 302 -12.56 -11.27 -5.31
CA LYS A 302 -13.24 -12.33 -4.58
C LYS A 302 -13.43 -13.55 -5.49
N ASP A 303 -13.69 -14.69 -4.87
CA ASP A 303 -14.03 -15.92 -5.55
C ASP A 303 -15.20 -15.71 -6.50
N PHE A 304 -15.06 -16.23 -7.71
CA PHE A 304 -16.08 -16.04 -8.73
C PHE A 304 -16.32 -17.31 -9.53
N ARG A 305 -17.60 -17.50 -9.86
CA ARG A 305 -18.07 -18.63 -10.65
C ARG A 305 -18.34 -18.20 -12.09
N VAL A 306 -18.07 -19.10 -13.02
CA VAL A 306 -18.35 -18.95 -14.44
C VAL A 306 -18.96 -20.23 -14.96
N GLU A 307 -20.06 -20.12 -15.68
CA GLU A 307 -20.68 -21.23 -16.38
C GLU A 307 -20.26 -21.18 -17.85
N ILE A 308 -19.65 -22.27 -18.34
CA ILE A 308 -19.17 -22.38 -19.72
C ILE A 308 -20.10 -23.28 -20.54
N GLU A 309 -20.61 -24.33 -19.91
CA GLU A 309 -21.62 -25.23 -20.48
C GLU A 309 -22.77 -25.35 -19.49
N PRO A 310 -24.00 -25.63 -19.96
CA PRO A 310 -25.15 -25.83 -19.09
C PRO A 310 -24.83 -26.84 -17.97
N GLY A 311 -24.93 -26.39 -16.72
CA GLY A 311 -24.66 -27.22 -15.55
C GLY A 311 -23.18 -27.40 -15.17
N LYS A 312 -22.23 -26.89 -15.95
CA LYS A 312 -20.79 -26.90 -15.64
C LYS A 312 -20.32 -25.54 -15.15
N VAL A 313 -20.33 -25.37 -13.82
CA VAL A 313 -19.89 -24.15 -13.15
C VAL A 313 -18.47 -24.31 -12.62
N GLU A 314 -17.54 -23.50 -13.13
CA GLU A 314 -16.15 -23.45 -12.67
C GLU A 314 -15.97 -22.34 -11.61
N LEU A 315 -15.35 -22.68 -10.49
CA LEU A 315 -14.98 -21.75 -9.42
C LEU A 315 -13.52 -21.32 -9.57
N PHE A 316 -13.28 -20.00 -9.62
CA PHE A 316 -11.95 -19.41 -9.63
C PHE A 316 -11.71 -18.62 -8.35
N SER A 317 -10.64 -18.96 -7.64
CA SER A 317 -10.22 -18.29 -6.41
C SER A 317 -8.81 -17.74 -6.58
N CYS A 318 -8.71 -16.41 -6.75
CA CYS A 318 -7.41 -15.73 -6.70
C CYS A 318 -6.87 -15.73 -5.27
N ARG A 319 -7.75 -15.52 -4.28
CA ARG A 319 -7.38 -15.48 -2.86
C ARG A 319 -6.83 -16.82 -2.36
N GLY A 320 -7.31 -17.95 -2.89
CA GLY A 320 -6.76 -19.28 -2.61
C GLY A 320 -5.33 -19.51 -3.09
N THR A 321 -4.75 -18.57 -3.85
CA THR A 321 -3.32 -18.62 -4.23
C THR A 321 -2.40 -18.03 -3.17
N PHE A 322 -2.93 -17.27 -2.20
CA PHE A 322 -2.19 -16.87 -1.01
C PHE A 322 -2.14 -18.03 -0.03
N ALA A 323 -0.94 -18.56 0.18
CA ALA A 323 -0.73 -19.72 1.01
C ALA A 323 0.67 -19.65 1.63
N CYS A 324 0.76 -20.07 2.89
CA CYS A 324 2.04 -20.29 3.55
C CYS A 324 2.85 -21.33 2.75
N GLU A 325 4.16 -21.08 2.62
CA GLU A 325 5.08 -22.07 2.05
C GLU A 325 5.27 -23.25 3.01
N ASP A 326 5.33 -22.95 4.29
CA ASP A 326 5.46 -23.91 5.38
C ASP A 326 4.10 -24.53 5.71
N SER A 327 4.00 -25.85 5.57
CA SER A 327 2.78 -26.62 5.89
C SER A 327 2.41 -26.59 7.37
N SER A 328 3.34 -26.23 8.27
CA SER A 328 3.04 -26.10 9.70
C SER A 328 2.39 -24.77 10.06
N LYS A 329 2.23 -23.85 9.11
CA LYS A 329 1.69 -22.50 9.33
C LYS A 329 0.35 -22.32 8.65
N VAL A 330 -0.53 -21.57 9.29
CA VAL A 330 -1.86 -21.21 8.77
C VAL A 330 -2.03 -19.71 8.72
N LEU A 331 -2.91 -19.25 7.83
CA LEU A 331 -3.35 -17.85 7.80
C LEU A 331 -4.55 -17.70 8.73
N ILE A 332 -4.49 -16.72 9.62
CA ILE A 332 -5.58 -16.35 10.52
C ILE A 332 -6.14 -15.02 10.05
N SER A 333 -7.47 -14.94 9.94
CA SER A 333 -8.20 -13.71 9.63
C SER A 333 -9.12 -13.39 10.79
N ALA A 334 -9.13 -12.13 11.23
CA ALA A 334 -10.07 -11.60 12.21
C ALA A 334 -10.78 -10.42 11.55
N ASP A 335 -12.10 -10.38 11.63
CA ASP A 335 -12.93 -9.34 11.03
C ASP A 335 -13.98 -8.87 12.04
N PHE A 336 -14.33 -7.60 11.98
CA PHE A 336 -15.37 -7.04 12.84
C PHE A 336 -16.73 -7.27 12.20
N CYS A 337 -17.64 -7.89 12.93
CA CYS A 337 -19.02 -8.06 12.48
C CYS A 337 -19.74 -6.70 12.42
N GLN A 338 -19.93 -6.18 11.21
CA GLN A 338 -20.73 -4.97 10.95
C GLN A 338 -20.24 -3.72 11.70
N LEU A 339 -18.92 -3.52 11.79
CA LEU A 339 -18.32 -2.42 12.54
C LEU A 339 -18.96 -1.05 12.27
N GLU A 340 -19.14 -0.70 10.99
CA GLU A 340 -19.71 0.61 10.60
C GLU A 340 -21.15 0.79 11.13
N LEU A 341 -21.95 -0.29 11.19
CA LEU A 341 -23.30 -0.25 11.75
C LEU A 341 -23.28 -0.12 13.27
N CYS A 342 -22.37 -0.83 13.94
CA CYS A 342 -22.20 -0.72 15.39
C CYS A 342 -21.77 0.69 15.80
N VAL A 343 -20.86 1.32 15.05
CA VAL A 343 -20.44 2.71 15.28
C VAL A 343 -21.58 3.69 15.04
N LEU A 344 -22.42 3.48 14.02
CA LEU A 344 -23.61 4.33 13.79
C LEU A 344 -24.69 4.20 14.88
N THR A 345 -24.70 3.07 15.60
CA THR A 345 -25.68 2.80 16.66
C THR A 345 -25.27 3.41 18.00
N HIS A 346 -23.97 3.60 18.22
CA HIS A 346 -23.40 4.25 19.41
C HIS A 346 -23.45 5.77 19.27
#